data_AF-A0A1V5N723-F1
#
_entry.id   AF-A0A1V5N723-F1
#
_cell.length_a   1.000
_cell.length_b   1.000
_cell.length_c   1.000
_cell.angle_alpha   90.00
_cell.angle_beta   90.00
_cell.angle_gamma   90.00
#
_symmetry.space_group_name_H-M   'P 1'
#
loop_
_entity.id
_entity.type
_entity.pdbx_description
1 polymer ?
#
loop_
_entity_poly.entity_id
_entity_poly.type
_entity_poly.pdbx_seq_one_letter_code
_entity_poly.pdbx_strand_id
1 'polypeptide(L)'
;MGEVSTGAYSDLKHANGIARDMITKYGMSEQLENLFFGDENDEIFLGKSYGHAKNFSEEMSSKIDVEVKKIIDSAYERIKSILNENIQRLHDIAQALLEKERLEGFEFEKIFNEGYVSEKKEEEKEDAQA
;
A
#
# COMPACT_ATOMS: atom_id res chain seq x y z
N MET A 1 -13.84 -2.70 -12.95
CA MET A 1 -12.63 -2.45 -12.16
C MET A 1 -11.43 -2.93 -12.96
N GLY A 2 -10.39 -2.11 -13.11
CA GLY A 2 -9.26 -2.36 -14.03
C GLY A 2 -8.67 -1.10 -14.67
N GLU A 3 -9.24 0.07 -14.41
CA GLU A 3 -8.70 1.34 -14.86
C GLU A 3 -7.58 1.82 -13.94
N VAL A 4 -6.47 2.21 -14.54
CA VAL A 4 -5.36 2.86 -13.83
C VAL A 4 -5.81 4.26 -13.44
N SER A 5 -5.78 4.57 -12.14
CA SER A 5 -6.09 5.90 -11.62
C SER A 5 -4.86 6.54 -10.98
N THR A 6 -4.90 7.87 -10.82
CA THR A 6 -3.83 8.64 -10.17
C THR A 6 -3.94 8.68 -8.65
N GLY A 7 -5.03 8.16 -8.07
CA GLY A 7 -5.31 8.26 -6.63
C GLY A 7 -4.30 7.55 -5.74
N ALA A 8 -3.68 6.46 -6.24
CA ALA A 8 -2.70 5.67 -5.50
C ALA A 8 -1.25 6.21 -5.60
N TYR A 9 -1.03 7.38 -6.21
CA TYR A 9 0.32 7.92 -6.41
C TYR A 9 1.12 8.04 -5.10
N SER A 10 0.49 8.56 -4.04
CA SER A 10 1.17 8.77 -2.76
C SER A 10 1.60 7.45 -2.12
N ASP A 11 0.72 6.44 -2.15
CA ASP A 11 0.99 5.12 -1.59
C ASP A 11 2.10 4.40 -2.36
N LEU A 12 2.06 4.47 -3.70
CA LEU A 12 3.11 3.90 -4.54
C LEU A 12 4.47 4.55 -4.25
N LYS A 13 4.51 5.88 -4.16
CA LYS A 13 5.72 6.61 -3.81
C LYS A 13 6.26 6.21 -2.44
N HIS A 14 5.39 6.10 -1.45
CA HIS A 14 5.76 5.74 -0.09
C HIS A 14 6.28 4.29 0.00
N ALA A 15 5.55 3.33 -0.59
CA ALA A 15 5.93 1.92 -0.63
C ALA A 15 7.27 1.72 -1.34
N ASN A 16 7.50 2.37 -2.48
CA ASN A 16 8.79 2.32 -3.19
C ASN A 16 9.92 2.93 -2.35
N GLY A 17 9.66 3.99 -1.61
CA GLY A 17 10.62 4.59 -0.69
C GLY A 17 11.06 3.61 0.42
N ILE A 18 10.09 2.99 1.08
CA ILE A 18 10.35 1.97 2.12
C ILE A 18 11.15 0.80 1.53
N ALA A 19 10.68 0.24 0.41
CA ALA A 19 11.36 -0.88 -0.23
C ALA A 19 12.80 -0.52 -0.63
N ARG A 20 13.03 0.70 -1.12
CA ARG A 20 14.40 1.16 -1.41
C ARG A 20 15.26 1.27 -0.16
N ASP A 21 14.72 1.80 0.93
CA ASP A 21 15.44 1.89 2.21
C ASP A 21 15.76 0.50 2.80
N MET A 22 14.85 -0.47 2.67
CA MET A 22 15.12 -1.87 3.03
C MET A 22 16.38 -2.40 2.35
N ILE A 23 16.53 -2.14 1.05
CA ILE A 23 17.70 -2.57 0.29
C ILE A 23 18.93 -1.73 0.62
N THR A 24 18.81 -0.40 0.57
CA THR A 24 19.99 0.48 0.59
C THR A 24 20.49 0.85 1.98
N LYS A 25 19.64 0.81 3.01
CA LYS A 25 19.98 1.23 4.38
C LYS A 25 19.99 0.07 5.37
N TYR A 26 19.12 -0.92 5.18
CA TYR A 26 18.95 -2.00 6.16
C TYR A 26 19.53 -3.34 5.71
N GLY A 27 20.07 -3.43 4.49
CA GLY A 27 20.70 -4.66 3.99
C GLY A 27 19.72 -5.82 3.82
N MET A 28 18.43 -5.54 3.62
CA MET A 28 17.37 -6.54 3.50
C MET A 28 17.22 -7.09 2.06
N SER A 29 18.35 -7.31 1.39
CA SER A 29 18.43 -7.93 0.07
C SER A 29 19.19 -9.24 0.19
N GLU A 30 18.66 -10.32 -0.38
CA GLU A 30 19.37 -11.60 -0.50
C GLU A 30 20.52 -11.53 -1.51
N GLN A 31 20.46 -10.61 -2.48
CA GLN A 31 21.50 -10.44 -3.50
C GLN A 31 22.56 -9.40 -3.12
N LEU A 32 22.20 -8.44 -2.28
CA LEU A 32 23.04 -7.32 -1.83
C LEU A 32 23.23 -7.36 -0.31
N GLU A 33 23.47 -8.55 0.24
CA GLU A 33 23.64 -8.76 1.68
C GLU A 33 24.82 -7.95 2.23
N ASN A 34 24.64 -7.39 3.44
CA ASN A 34 25.65 -6.64 4.19
C ASN A 34 26.22 -5.40 3.48
N LEU A 35 25.54 -4.90 2.43
CA LEU A 35 25.91 -3.66 1.77
C LEU A 35 25.06 -2.51 2.31
N PHE A 36 25.75 -1.49 2.83
CA PHE A 36 25.13 -0.22 3.21
C PHE A 36 25.45 0.82 2.14
N PHE A 37 24.40 1.44 1.61
CA PHE A 37 24.45 2.42 0.53
C PHE A 37 23.83 3.77 0.94
N GLY A 38 23.47 3.93 2.22
CA GLY A 38 22.88 5.16 2.73
C GLY A 38 23.91 6.30 2.79
N ASP A 39 23.48 7.51 2.47
CA ASP A 39 24.16 8.72 2.92
C ASP A 39 23.83 8.90 4.40
N GLU A 40 24.83 8.86 5.27
CA GLU A 40 24.73 9.45 6.61
C GLU A 40 24.71 10.98 6.46
N ASN A 41 23.58 11.55 6.05
CA ASN A 41 23.35 12.99 6.12
C ASN A 41 22.15 13.27 7.03
N ASP A 42 22.33 12.90 8.31
CA ASP A 42 21.61 13.49 9.45
C ASP A 42 22.24 14.83 9.89
N GLU A 43 23.25 15.35 9.18
CA GLU A 43 23.77 16.69 9.44
C GLU A 43 22.94 17.75 8.72
N ILE A 44 22.07 18.40 9.51
CA ILE A 44 21.44 19.69 9.21
C ILE A 44 22.56 20.76 9.19
N PHE A 45 23.37 20.81 8.13
CA PHE A 45 24.36 21.87 7.97
C PHE A 45 23.78 23.03 7.14
N LEU A 46 23.62 24.17 7.80
CA LEU A 46 23.13 25.43 7.25
C LEU A 46 23.98 25.87 6.05
N GLY A 47 23.42 25.70 4.86
CA GLY A 47 23.89 26.37 3.64
C GLY A 47 24.93 25.60 2.84
N LYS A 48 24.47 24.62 2.05
CA LYS A 48 24.87 24.38 0.64
C LYS A 48 24.07 23.19 0.09
N SER A 49 22.95 23.49 -0.58
CA SER A 49 22.38 22.57 -1.57
C SER A 49 23.29 22.55 -2.79
N TYR A 50 24.20 21.59 -2.94
CA TYR A 50 24.73 21.22 -4.26
C TYR A 50 25.21 19.77 -4.27
N GLY A 51 24.34 18.89 -4.78
CA GLY A 51 24.76 17.68 -5.50
C GLY A 51 25.27 16.50 -4.68
N HIS A 52 24.39 15.85 -3.91
CA HIS A 52 24.62 14.44 -3.56
C HIS A 52 24.13 13.56 -4.70
N ALA A 53 24.93 13.48 -5.76
CA ALA A 53 24.77 12.41 -6.74
C ALA A 53 25.10 11.09 -6.03
N LYS A 54 24.12 10.20 -5.96
CA LYS A 54 24.32 8.83 -5.48
C LYS A 54 25.50 8.20 -6.24
N ASN A 55 26.58 7.88 -5.53
CA ASN A 55 27.78 7.26 -6.09
C ASN A 55 27.55 5.77 -6.39
N PHE A 56 26.63 5.45 -7.30
CA PHE A 56 26.41 4.07 -7.77
C PHE A 56 26.87 3.93 -9.21
N SER A 57 27.46 2.77 -9.53
CA SER A 57 27.51 2.37 -10.93
C SER A 57 26.09 2.16 -11.45
N GLU A 58 25.89 2.33 -12.75
CA GLU A 58 24.63 2.01 -13.42
C GLU A 58 24.21 0.55 -13.14
N GLU A 59 25.19 -0.36 -13.15
CA GLU A 59 25.00 -1.77 -12.82
C GLU A 59 24.45 -1.97 -11.39
N MET A 60 25.00 -1.27 -10.40
CA MET A 60 24.53 -1.36 -9.01
C MET A 60 23.13 -0.77 -8.86
N SER A 61 22.85 0.35 -9.53
CA SER A 61 21.53 0.97 -9.52
C SER A 61 20.47 0.04 -10.10
N SER A 62 20.79 -0.62 -11.22
CA SER A 62 19.91 -1.63 -11.83
C SER A 62 19.63 -2.80 -10.89
N LYS A 63 20.64 -3.31 -10.18
CA LYS A 63 20.48 -4.37 -9.16
C LYS A 63 19.53 -3.94 -8.04
N ILE A 64 19.70 -2.71 -7.52
CA ILE A 64 18.81 -2.16 -6.49
C ILE A 64 17.37 -2.08 -6.99
N ASP A 65 17.15 -1.57 -8.20
CA ASP A 65 15.80 -1.39 -8.74
C ASP A 65 15.10 -2.75 -8.97
N VAL A 66 15.85 -3.79 -9.37
CA VAL A 66 15.33 -5.16 -9.48
C VAL A 66 14.87 -5.70 -8.12
N GLU A 67 15.68 -5.53 -7.07
CA GLU A 67 15.34 -5.99 -5.72
C GLU A 67 14.14 -5.24 -5.13
N VAL A 68 14.07 -3.92 -5.34
CA VAL A 68 12.90 -3.10 -4.96
C VAL A 68 11.65 -3.61 -5.65
N LYS A 69 11.72 -3.90 -6.96
CA LYS A 69 10.58 -4.43 -7.71
C LYS A 69 10.09 -5.76 -7.14
N LYS A 70 11.01 -6.68 -6.77
CA LYS A 70 10.63 -7.96 -6.16
C LYS A 70 9.84 -7.78 -4.86
N ILE A 71 10.26 -6.85 -4.00
CA ILE A 71 9.55 -6.54 -2.75
C ILE A 71 8.13 -6.03 -3.05
N ILE A 72 8.02 -5.05 -3.97
CA ILE A 72 6.73 -4.44 -4.33
C ILE A 72 5.78 -5.46 -4.95
N ASP A 73 6.25 -6.25 -5.91
CA ASP A 73 5.44 -7.28 -6.57
C ASP A 73 4.95 -8.35 -5.57
N SER A 74 5.83 -8.81 -4.68
CA SER A 74 5.48 -9.79 -3.65
C SER A 74 4.43 -9.26 -2.67
N ALA A 75 4.61 -8.02 -2.21
CA ALA A 75 3.64 -7.35 -1.34
C ALA A 75 2.29 -7.17 -2.03
N TYR A 76 2.30 -6.76 -3.31
CA TYR A 76 1.10 -6.59 -4.10
C TYR A 76 0.31 -7.89 -4.25
N GLU A 77 0.97 -8.99 -4.65
CA GLU A 77 0.31 -10.29 -4.81
C GLU A 77 -0.24 -10.81 -3.47
N ARG A 78 0.51 -10.64 -2.37
CA ARG A 78 0.03 -11.00 -1.03
C ARG A 78 -1.23 -10.23 -0.65
N ILE A 79 -1.22 -8.90 -0.82
CA ILE A 79 -2.39 -8.06 -0.49
C ILE A 79 -3.58 -8.45 -1.36
N LYS A 80 -3.35 -8.70 -2.64
CA LYS A 80 -4.39 -9.16 -3.57
C LYS A 80 -5.01 -10.48 -3.12
N SER A 81 -4.22 -11.44 -2.65
CA SER A 81 -4.72 -12.70 -2.06
C SER A 81 -5.61 -12.41 -0.86
N ILE A 82 -5.13 -11.62 0.10
CA ILE A 82 -5.87 -11.27 1.32
C ILE A 82 -7.21 -10.59 0.99
N LEU A 83 -7.21 -9.65 0.04
CA LEU A 83 -8.44 -8.97 -0.38
C LEU A 83 -9.42 -9.92 -1.07
N ASN A 84 -8.94 -10.83 -1.92
CA ASN A 84 -9.79 -11.81 -2.58
C ASN A 84 -10.38 -12.83 -1.59
N GLU A 85 -9.58 -13.29 -0.63
CA GLU A 85 -10.04 -14.19 0.44
C GLU A 85 -11.12 -13.53 1.32
N ASN A 86 -11.10 -12.21 1.43
CA ASN A 86 -12.03 -11.42 2.23
C ASN A 86 -12.99 -10.57 1.37
N ILE A 87 -13.25 -10.99 0.13
CA ILE A 87 -13.94 -10.15 -0.87
C ILE A 87 -15.34 -9.72 -0.40
N GLN A 88 -16.06 -10.58 0.32
CA GLN A 88 -17.39 -10.25 0.85
C GLN A 88 -17.30 -9.10 1.85
N ARG A 89 -16.36 -9.16 2.81
CA ARG A 89 -16.16 -8.09 3.80
C ARG A 89 -15.76 -6.78 3.12
N LEU A 90 -14.92 -6.84 2.09
CA LEU A 90 -14.55 -5.67 1.30
C LEU A 90 -15.79 -5.03 0.64
N HIS A 91 -16.66 -5.83 0.04
CA HIS A 91 -17.89 -5.35 -0.58
C HIS A 91 -18.87 -4.77 0.44
N ASP A 92 -19.03 -5.40 1.59
CA ASP A 92 -19.91 -4.94 2.67
C ASP A 92 -19.47 -3.56 3.19
N ILE A 93 -18.17 -3.39 3.46
CA ILE A 93 -17.60 -2.11 3.90
C ILE A 93 -17.71 -1.05 2.80
N ALA A 94 -17.42 -1.41 1.55
CA ALA A 94 -17.53 -0.48 0.43
C ALA A 94 -18.99 -0.02 0.23
N GLN A 95 -19.96 -0.92 0.36
CA GLN A 95 -21.38 -0.58 0.27
C GLN A 95 -21.79 0.35 1.42
N ALA A 96 -21.37 0.05 2.66
CA ALA A 96 -21.65 0.91 3.80
C ALA A 96 -21.06 2.33 3.63
N LEU A 97 -19.83 2.43 3.11
CA LEU A 97 -19.19 3.73 2.84
C LEU A 97 -19.86 4.50 1.71
N LEU A 98 -20.42 3.82 0.71
CA LEU A 98 -21.20 4.49 -0.35
C LEU A 98 -22.50 5.12 0.19
N GLU A 99 -23.08 4.53 1.24
CA GLU A 99 -24.33 5.01 1.84
C GLU A 99 -24.09 6.05 2.93
N LYS A 100 -23.08 5.84 3.79
CA LYS A 100 -22.81 6.67 4.96
C LYS A 100 -21.69 7.71 4.77
N GLU A 101 -20.90 7.59 3.69
CA GLU A 101 -19.68 8.36 3.39
C GLU A 101 -18.51 8.19 4.39
N ARG A 102 -18.82 7.92 5.66
CA ARG A 102 -17.88 7.74 6.75
C ARG A 102 -18.36 6.63 7.68
N LEU A 103 -17.42 5.87 8.22
CA LEU A 103 -17.65 4.89 9.28
C LEU A 103 -16.76 5.23 10.47
N GLU A 104 -17.34 5.19 11.67
CA GLU A 104 -16.55 5.19 12.90
C GLU A 104 -15.97 3.78 13.16
N GLY A 105 -14.90 3.70 13.96
CA GLY A 105 -14.15 2.44 14.15
C GLY A 105 -15.02 1.26 14.61
N PHE A 106 -15.95 1.50 15.55
CA PHE A 106 -16.86 0.46 16.03
C PHE A 106 -17.87 0.01 14.96
N GLU A 107 -18.30 0.90 14.06
CA GLU A 107 -19.19 0.55 12.95
C GLU A 107 -18.47 -0.32 11.94
N PHE A 108 -17.22 0.04 11.61
CA PHE A 108 -16.36 -0.77 10.77
C PHE A 108 -16.16 -2.17 11.36
N GLU A 109 -15.81 -2.28 12.64
CA GLU A 109 -15.62 -3.58 13.29
C GLU A 109 -16.88 -4.43 13.28
N LYS A 110 -18.04 -3.82 13.53
CA LYS A 110 -19.33 -4.51 13.44
C LYS A 110 -19.55 -5.06 12.03
N ILE A 111 -19.42 -4.23 11.01
CA ILE A 111 -19.59 -4.64 9.61
C ILE A 111 -18.58 -5.71 9.21
N PHE A 112 -17.32 -5.56 9.62
CA PHE A 112 -16.26 -6.52 9.29
C PHE A 112 -16.53 -7.92 9.84
N ASN A 113 -17.14 -8.01 11.03
CA ASN A 113 -17.41 -9.28 11.71
C ASN A 113 -18.78 -9.87 11.37
N GLU A 114 -19.81 -9.03 11.25
CA GLU A 114 -21.21 -9.43 11.12
C GLU A 114 -21.76 -9.28 9.70
N GLY A 115 -21.06 -8.56 8.82
CA GLY A 115 -21.52 -8.18 7.48
C GLY A 115 -22.32 -6.87 7.45
N TYR A 116 -22.68 -6.42 6.24
CA TYR A 116 -23.52 -5.23 6.04
C TYR A 116 -24.76 -5.56 5.22
N VAL A 117 -25.93 -5.12 5.71
CA VAL A 117 -27.18 -5.13 4.96
C VAL A 117 -27.59 -3.68 4.74
N SER A 118 -27.76 -3.32 3.47
CA SER A 118 -28.21 -2.01 3.04
C SER A 118 -29.68 -1.80 3.38
N GLU A 119 -30.02 -0.63 3.94
CA GLU A 119 -31.39 -0.26 4.32
C GLU A 119 -32.36 -0.37 3.13
N LYS A 120 -31.91 0.01 1.92
CA LYS A 120 -32.71 -0.10 0.68
C LYS A 120 -33.06 -1.54 0.31
N LYS A 121 -32.21 -2.51 0.66
CA LYS A 121 -32.46 -3.94 0.41
C LYS A 121 -33.38 -4.56 1.48
N GLU A 122 -33.56 -3.92 2.63
CA GLU A 122 -34.52 -4.36 3.64
C GLU A 122 -35.94 -3.92 3.26
N GLU A 123 -36.12 -2.68 2.81
CA GLU A 123 -37.41 -2.15 2.32
C GLU A 123 -37.96 -2.98 1.14
N GLU A 124 -37.12 -3.32 0.15
CA GLU A 124 -37.51 -4.16 -0.99
C GLU A 124 -37.92 -5.59 -0.60
N LYS A 125 -37.35 -6.13 0.49
CA LYS A 125 -37.71 -7.48 0.97
C LYS A 125 -39.03 -7.48 1.74
N GLU A 126 -39.31 -6.42 2.48
CA GLU A 126 -40.59 -6.25 3.18
C GLU A 126 -41.72 -6.04 2.17
N ASP A 127 -41.51 -5.21 1.15
CA ASP A 127 -42.50 -4.98 0.08
C ASP A 127 -42.76 -6.24 -0.78
N ALA A 128 -41.75 -7.10 -1.00
CA ALA A 128 -41.93 -8.35 -1.72
C ALA A 128 -42.66 -9.45 -0.92
N GLN A 129 -42.82 -9.26 0.40
CA GLN A 129 -43.48 -10.21 1.31
C GLN A 129 -44.89 -9.76 1.74
N ALA A 130 -45.33 -8.55 1.35
CA ALA A 130 -46.67 -8.00 1.56
C ALA A 130 -47.61 -8.29 0.38
#